data_AF-A0A1V1NR08-F1
#
_entry.id   AF-A0A1V1NR08-F1
#
_cell.length_a   1.000
_cell.length_b   1.000
_cell.length_c   1.000
_cell.angle_alpha   90.00
_cell.angle_beta   90.00
_cell.angle_gamma   90.00
#
_symmetry.space_group_name_H-M   'P 1'
#
loop_
_entity.id
_entity.type
_entity.pdbx_description
1 polymer ?
#
loop_
_entity_poly.entity_id
_entity_poly.type
_entity_poly.pdbx_seq_one_letter_code
_entity_poly.pdbx_strand_id
1 'polypeptide(L)'
;MFAYLLLLYDPKPYPLLCIEEPENYLYPELLRGLADELREYASRGGQVFVSTHSPEFVNALDIKELFFLNKINGQTTINPAINDSQLNDLFDNGNELGWLWQHGFIKGRSLPK
;
A
#
# COMPACT_ATOMS: atom_id res chain seq x y z
N MET A 1 -5.36 -7.43 14.19
CA MET A 1 -6.63 -6.93 13.61
C MET A 1 -7.41 -6.12 14.64
N PHE A 2 -7.84 -6.71 15.77
CA PHE A 2 -8.63 -5.99 16.79
C PHE A 2 -8.04 -4.64 17.24
N ALA A 3 -6.74 -4.57 17.51
CA ALA A 3 -6.08 -3.30 17.89
C ALA A 3 -6.14 -2.23 16.78
N TYR A 4 -6.03 -2.62 15.51
CA TYR A 4 -6.22 -1.69 14.38
C TYR A 4 -7.65 -1.17 14.35
N LEU A 5 -8.65 -2.04 14.48
CA LEU A 5 -10.05 -1.60 14.50
C LEU A 5 -10.32 -0.63 15.66
N LEU A 6 -9.80 -0.87 16.86
CA LEU A 6 -9.93 0.10 17.96
C LEU A 6 -9.36 1.48 17.60
N LEU A 7 -8.19 1.51 16.95
CA LEU A 7 -7.55 2.75 16.52
C LEU A 7 -8.33 3.44 15.39
N LEU A 8 -8.81 2.68 14.41
CA LEU A 8 -9.51 3.22 13.25
C LEU A 8 -10.94 3.69 13.58
N TYR A 9 -11.56 3.14 14.61
CA TYR A 9 -12.89 3.57 15.07
C TYR A 9 -12.84 4.56 16.23
N ASP A 10 -11.68 5.19 16.49
CA ASP A 10 -11.60 6.29 17.45
C ASP A 10 -12.56 7.43 17.01
N PRO A 11 -13.47 7.91 17.89
CA PRO A 11 -14.42 8.97 17.56
C PRO A 11 -13.74 10.31 17.20
N LYS A 12 -12.45 10.45 17.52
CA LYS A 12 -11.62 11.62 17.17
C LYS A 12 -10.46 11.14 16.28
N PRO A 13 -10.66 11.01 14.96
CA PRO A 13 -9.62 10.54 14.06
C PRO A 13 -8.39 11.45 14.14
N TYR A 14 -7.22 10.83 14.23
CA TYR A 14 -5.93 11.49 14.13
C TYR A 14 -5.75 12.13 12.74
N PRO A 15 -5.16 13.34 12.65
CA PRO A 15 -4.90 14.00 11.37
C PRO A 15 -3.98 13.19 10.44
N LEU A 16 -3.02 12.47 11.01
CA LEU A 16 -2.09 11.60 10.31
C LEU A 16 -1.87 10.32 11.12
N LEU A 17 -2.01 9.18 10.46
CA LEU A 17 -1.75 7.85 11.00
C LEU A 17 -0.68 7.17 10.15
N CYS A 18 0.43 6.78 10.77
CA CYS A 18 1.50 6.03 10.12
C CYS A 18 1.54 4.61 10.68
N ILE A 19 1.52 3.60 9.81
CA ILE A 19 1.57 2.19 10.18
C ILE A 19 2.73 1.54 9.44
N GLU A 20 3.62 0.90 10.19
CA GLU A 20 4.76 0.17 9.64
C GLU A 20 4.46 -1.32 9.57
N GLU A 21 4.65 -1.91 8.39
CA GLU A 21 4.59 -3.35 8.09
C GLU A 21 3.43 -4.09 8.81
N PRO A 22 2.16 -3.72 8.55
CA PRO A 22 1.01 -4.32 9.24
C PRO A 22 0.90 -5.84 9.04
N GLU A 23 1.52 -6.39 8.01
CA GLU A 23 1.59 -7.82 7.71
C GLU A 23 2.32 -8.65 8.77
N ASN A 24 3.25 -8.08 9.54
CA ASN A 24 4.12 -8.84 10.44
C ASN A 24 3.38 -9.60 11.56
N TYR A 25 2.15 -9.18 11.89
CA TYR A 25 1.35 -9.76 12.98
C TYR A 25 -0.07 -10.15 12.54
N LEU A 26 -0.29 -10.27 11.23
CA LEU A 26 -1.58 -10.56 10.65
C LEU A 26 -1.50 -11.76 9.71
N TYR A 27 -2.59 -12.53 9.69
CA TYR A 27 -2.79 -13.54 8.66
C TYR A 27 -3.01 -12.86 7.30
N PRO A 28 -2.46 -13.37 6.19
CA PRO A 28 -2.56 -12.75 4.87
C PRO A 28 -4.00 -12.46 4.43
N GLU A 29 -4.94 -13.34 4.80
CA GLU A 29 -6.36 -13.22 4.46
C GLU A 29 -7.02 -11.97 5.07
N LEU A 30 -6.43 -11.42 6.13
CA LEU A 30 -6.92 -10.23 6.83
C LEU A 30 -6.40 -8.91 6.24
N LEU A 31 -5.37 -8.96 5.38
CA LEU A 31 -4.70 -7.75 4.89
C LEU A 31 -5.59 -6.92 3.98
N ARG A 32 -6.41 -7.56 3.14
CA ARG A 32 -7.37 -6.84 2.28
C ARG A 32 -8.40 -6.08 3.11
N GLY A 33 -8.99 -6.76 4.10
CA GLY A 33 -9.92 -6.13 5.02
C GLY A 33 -9.28 -4.98 5.80
N LEU A 34 -8.02 -5.13 6.23
CA LEU A 34 -7.30 -4.03 6.87
C LEU A 34 -7.12 -2.83 5.94
N ALA A 35 -6.73 -3.05 4.68
CA ALA A 35 -6.58 -1.97 3.71
C ALA A 35 -7.89 -1.21 3.47
N ASP A 36 -9.03 -1.93 3.42
CA ASP A 36 -10.35 -1.32 3.29
C ASP A 36 -10.71 -0.44 4.50
N GLU A 37 -10.47 -0.93 5.72
CA GLU A 37 -10.69 -0.17 6.97
C GLU A 37 -9.81 1.08 7.03
N LEU A 38 -8.56 0.98 6.58
CA LEU A 38 -7.63 2.12 6.50
C LEU A 38 -8.08 3.17 5.47
N ARG A 39 -8.57 2.72 4.31
CA ARG A 39 -9.15 3.60 3.29
C ARG A 39 -10.40 4.31 3.80
N GLU A 40 -11.28 3.59 4.48
CA GLU A 40 -12.46 4.18 5.10
C GLU A 40 -12.07 5.22 6.15
N TYR A 41 -11.10 4.89 7.03
CA TYR A 41 -10.57 5.83 8.01
C TYR A 41 -10.04 7.11 7.35
N ALA A 42 -9.25 6.99 6.27
CA ALA A 42 -8.71 8.14 5.55
C ALA A 42 -9.82 9.01 4.94
N SER A 43 -10.89 8.38 4.43
CA SER A 43 -12.04 9.09 3.86
C SER A 43 -12.80 9.98 4.85
N ARG A 44 -12.69 9.69 6.17
CA ARG A 44 -13.28 10.51 7.25
C ARG A 44 -12.49 11.79 7.56
N GLY A 45 -11.39 12.05 6.85
CA GLY A 45 -10.60 13.29 6.94
C GLY A 45 -9.20 13.13 7.54
N GLY A 46 -8.79 11.91 7.89
CA GLY A 46 -7.41 11.62 8.30
C GLY A 46 -6.52 11.26 7.10
N GLN A 47 -5.20 11.41 7.25
CA GLN A 47 -4.23 10.85 6.31
C GLN A 47 -3.68 9.53 6.86
N VAL A 48 -3.50 8.53 6.00
CA VAL A 48 -2.94 7.23 6.40
C VAL A 48 -1.74 6.90 5.51
N PHE A 49 -0.58 6.71 6.12
CA PHE A 49 0.61 6.18 5.47
C PHE A 49 0.88 4.77 5.97
N VAL A 50 1.05 3.85 5.04
CA VAL A 50 1.42 2.46 5.34
C VAL A 50 2.72 2.16 4.63
N SER A 51 3.72 1.70 5.36
CA SER A 51 4.88 1.02 4.76
C SER A 51 4.61 -0.49 4.78
N THR A 52 4.93 -1.16 3.69
CA THR A 52 4.70 -2.59 3.55
C THR A 52 5.70 -3.20 2.58
N HIS A 53 6.08 -4.44 2.87
CA HIS A 53 6.80 -5.32 1.96
C HIS A 53 5.93 -6.46 1.44
N SER A 54 4.65 -6.55 1.82
CA SER A 54 3.70 -7.61 1.45
C SER A 54 3.01 -7.32 0.11
N PRO A 55 3.24 -8.15 -0.91
CA PRO A 55 2.46 -8.10 -2.15
C PRO A 55 0.97 -8.37 -1.90
N GLU A 56 0.63 -9.18 -0.91
CA GLU A 56 -0.75 -9.48 -0.53
C GLU A 56 -1.49 -8.25 -0.02
N PHE A 57 -0.83 -7.38 0.76
CA PHE A 57 -1.39 -6.09 1.15
C PHE A 57 -1.52 -5.14 -0.06
N VAL A 58 -0.49 -5.08 -0.91
CA VAL A 58 -0.48 -4.24 -2.12
C VAL A 58 -1.60 -4.64 -3.10
N ASN A 59 -1.98 -5.91 -3.17
CA ASN A 59 -3.13 -6.38 -3.98
C ASN A 59 -4.48 -5.78 -3.54
N ALA A 60 -4.58 -5.23 -2.33
CA ALA A 60 -5.81 -4.59 -1.83
C ALA A 60 -5.95 -3.12 -2.23
N LEU A 61 -4.91 -2.52 -2.82
CA LEU A 61 -4.83 -1.09 -3.08
C LEU A 61 -5.36 -0.72 -4.46
N ASP A 62 -5.89 0.50 -4.58
CA ASP A 62 -6.09 1.16 -5.86
C ASP A 62 -4.74 1.72 -6.36
N ILE A 63 -4.57 1.80 -7.68
CA ILE A 63 -3.32 2.30 -8.28
C ILE A 63 -2.96 3.73 -7.83
N LYS A 64 -3.95 4.56 -7.49
CA LYS A 64 -3.70 5.93 -6.96
C LYS A 64 -3.18 5.95 -5.52
N GLU A 65 -3.32 4.84 -4.79
CA GLU A 65 -2.93 4.70 -3.39
C GLU A 65 -1.49 4.20 -3.24
N LEU A 66 -0.89 3.69 -4.32
CA LEU A 66 0.40 3.02 -4.31
C LEU A 66 1.54 3.97 -4.71
N PHE A 67 2.58 4.03 -3.87
CA PHE A 67 3.80 4.79 -4.11
C PHE A 67 5.03 3.89 -3.94
N PHE A 68 5.99 4.00 -4.86
CA PHE A 68 7.24 3.25 -4.80
C PHE A 68 8.40 4.13 -4.38
N LEU A 69 9.18 3.62 -3.43
CA LEU A 69 10.39 4.28 -2.95
C LEU A 69 11.60 3.67 -3.67
N ASN A 70 12.37 4.52 -4.35
CA ASN A 70 13.58 4.13 -5.06
C ASN A 70 14.78 4.91 -4.52
N LYS A 71 15.87 4.20 -4.19
CA LYS A 71 17.12 4.83 -3.75
C LYS A 71 18.08 4.98 -4.93
N ILE A 72 18.35 6.20 -5.34
CA ILE A 72 19.22 6.54 -6.48
C ILE A 72 20.33 7.46 -5.96
N ASN A 73 21.59 7.07 -6.13
CA ASN A 73 22.76 7.86 -5.73
C ASN A 73 22.70 8.39 -4.27
N GLY A 74 22.19 7.56 -3.35
CA GLY A 74 22.07 7.93 -1.94
C GLY A 74 20.82 8.73 -1.56
N GLN A 75 20.00 9.15 -2.53
CA GLN A 75 18.74 9.87 -2.30
C GLN A 75 17.52 8.97 -2.51
N THR A 76 16.48 9.16 -1.71
CA THR A 76 15.20 8.47 -1.87
C THR A 76 14.29 9.30 -2.76
N THR A 77 13.74 8.66 -3.79
CA THR A 77 12.71 9.21 -4.68
C THR A 77 11.41 8.45 -4.46
N ILE A 78 10.29 9.17 -4.48
CA ILE A 78 8.95 8.61 -4.29
C ILE A 78 8.21 8.74 -5.62
N ASN A 79 7.72 7.63 -6.15
CA ASN A 79 7.09 7.56 -7.47
C ASN A 79 5.66 7.02 -7.30
N PRO A 80 4.62 7.83 -7.58
CA PRO A 80 3.24 7.34 -7.60
C PRO A 80 3.05 6.29 -8.71
N ALA A 81 2.39 5.18 -8.41
CA ALA A 81 2.16 4.10 -9.38
C ALA A 81 1.31 4.56 -10.57
N ILE A 82 0.32 5.41 -10.31
CA ILE A 82 -0.56 6.02 -11.31
C ILE A 82 0.17 6.80 -12.41
N ASN A 83 1.43 7.21 -12.20
CA ASN A 83 2.19 7.94 -13.22
C ASN A 83 2.83 7.03 -14.28
N ASP A 84 2.78 5.70 -14.11
CA ASP A 84 3.29 4.75 -15.09
C ASP A 84 2.14 4.22 -15.98
N SER A 85 2.08 4.68 -17.23
CA SER A 85 0.98 4.32 -18.15
C SER A 85 0.88 2.81 -18.38
N GLN A 86 2.01 2.09 -18.40
CA GLN A 86 2.01 0.64 -18.57
C GLN A 86 1.37 -0.05 -17.35
N LEU A 87 1.64 0.44 -16.14
CA LEU A 87 1.00 -0.09 -14.94
C LEU A 87 -0.50 0.20 -14.90
N ASN A 88 -0.92 1.38 -15.35
CA ASN A 88 -2.34 1.71 -15.49
C ASN A 88 -3.03 0.71 -16.42
N ASP A 89 -2.49 0.51 -17.63
CA ASP A 89 -3.07 -0.43 -18.59
C ASP A 89 -3.16 -1.85 -18.01
N LEU A 90 -2.11 -2.32 -17.33
CA LEU A 90 -2.10 -3.65 -16.72
C LEU A 90 -3.12 -3.77 -15.57
N PHE A 91 -3.23 -2.74 -14.73
CA PHE A 91 -4.21 -2.69 -13.64
C PHE A 91 -5.65 -2.67 -14.17
N ASP A 92 -5.93 -1.83 -15.17
CA ASP A 92 -7.26 -1.71 -15.80
C ASP A 92 -7.69 -3.01 -16.51
N ASN A 93 -6.73 -3.84 -16.94
CA ASN A 93 -6.98 -5.18 -17.46
C ASN A 93 -7.20 -6.25 -16.36
N GLY A 94 -7.32 -5.85 -15.09
CA GLY A 94 -7.68 -6.71 -13.96
C GLY A 94 -6.50 -7.39 -13.26
N ASN A 95 -5.26 -6.95 -13.49
CA ASN A 95 -4.11 -7.48 -12.77
C ASN A 95 -3.98 -6.84 -11.39
N GLU A 96 -3.66 -7.64 -10.37
CA GLU A 96 -3.42 -7.13 -9.03
C GLU A 96 -2.03 -6.48 -8.91
N LEU A 97 -1.94 -5.37 -8.19
CA LEU A 97 -0.70 -4.56 -8.10
C LEU A 97 0.45 -5.32 -7.43
N GLY A 98 0.18 -6.10 -6.38
CA GLY A 98 1.20 -6.93 -5.73
C GLY A 98 1.67 -8.07 -6.64
N TRP A 99 0.80 -8.65 -7.46
CA TRP A 99 1.20 -9.61 -8.50
C TRP A 99 2.13 -8.95 -9.52
N LEU A 100 1.76 -7.77 -10.04
CA LEU A 100 2.59 -6.99 -10.96
C LEU A 100 3.96 -6.66 -10.36
N TRP A 101 3.98 -6.36 -9.05
CA TRP A 101 5.22 -6.13 -8.31
C TRP A 101 6.10 -7.37 -8.22
N GLN A 102 5.53 -8.52 -7.85
CA GLN A 102 6.27 -9.79 -7.77
C GLN A 102 6.87 -10.19 -9.12
N HIS A 103 6.21 -9.86 -10.23
CA HIS A 103 6.65 -10.21 -11.59
C HIS A 103 7.54 -9.14 -12.25
N GLY A 104 7.90 -8.08 -11.53
CA GLY A 104 8.88 -7.09 -11.98
C GLY A 104 8.33 -6.03 -12.95
N PHE A 105 7.02 -5.91 -13.10
CA PHE A 105 6.41 -4.81 -13.85
C PHE A 105 6.55 -3.48 -13.10
N ILE A 106 6.67 -3.54 -11.77
CA ILE A 106 6.83 -2.36 -10.91
C ILE A 106 8.30 -2.13 -10.58
N LYS A 107 8.79 -0.94 -10.92
CA LYS A 107 10.16 -0.48 -10.64
C LYS A 107 10.29 -0.05 -9.17
N GLY A 108 10.84 -0.94 -8.36
CA GLY A 108 11.00 -0.77 -6.91
C GLY A 108 11.54 -2.02 -6.21
N ARG A 109 11.39 -3.19 -6.85
CA ARG A 109 12.14 -4.38 -6.46
C ARG A 109 13.61 -4.16 -6.85
N SER A 110 14.49 -4.07 -5.85
CA SER A 110 15.89 -4.42 -6.07
C SER A 110 15.90 -5.91 -6.40
N LEU A 111 15.82 -6.27 -7.69
CA LEU A 111 16.08 -7.64 -8.09
C LEU A 111 17.48 -7.98 -7.53
N PRO A 112 17.64 -9.10 -6.79
CA PRO A 112 18.98 -9.56 -6.49
C PRO A 112 19.70 -9.73 -7.82
N LYS A 113 20.86 -9.08 -7.94
CA LYS A 113 21.78 -9.29 -9.06
C LYS A 113 22.22 -10.75 -9.12
#